data_AF-A0A3C0G795-F1
#
_entry.id   AF-A0A3C0G795-F1
#
_cell.length_a   1.000
_cell.length_b   1.000
_cell.length_c   1.000
_cell.angle_alpha   90.00
_cell.angle_beta   90.00
_cell.angle_gamma   90.00
#
_symmetry.space_group_name_H-M   'P 1'
#
loop_
_entity.id
_entity.type
_entity.pdbx_description
1 polymer ?
#
loop_
_entity_poly.entity_id
_entity_poly.type
_entity_poly.pdbx_seq_one_letter_code
_entity_poly.pdbx_strand_id
1 'polypeptide(L)'
;LHKQGRYYIVHFKELFALDGKPSNLSENDIQRRNAIAKLLEEWGLLKIINPDRIGNNVAPLHQIKIISFKEKDEWNLVAKYNIGKKPDET
;
A
#
# COMPACT_ATOMS: atom_id res chain seq x y z
N LEU A 1 4.12 0.40 -7.24
CA LEU A 1 5.06 -0.40 -8.06
C LEU A 1 4.86 -0.04 -9.53
N HIS A 2 5.93 0.28 -10.26
CA HIS A 2 5.89 0.45 -11.72
C HIS A 2 6.58 -0.74 -12.38
N LYS A 3 5.90 -1.42 -13.31
CA LYS A 3 6.44 -2.57 -14.04
C LYS A 3 5.85 -2.60 -15.45
N GLN A 4 6.71 -2.62 -16.48
CA GLN A 4 6.32 -2.72 -17.90
C GLN A 4 5.23 -1.70 -18.31
N GLY A 5 5.39 -0.43 -17.92
CA GLY A 5 4.44 0.64 -18.25
C GLY A 5 3.13 0.60 -17.46
N ARG A 6 3.02 -0.25 -16.44
CA ARG A 6 1.83 -0.37 -15.59
C ARG A 6 2.15 0.01 -14.15
N TYR A 7 1.18 0.64 -13.50
CA TYR A 7 1.25 1.06 -12.11
C TYR A 7 0.34 0.21 -11.24
N TYR A 8 0.84 -0.18 -10.07
CA TYR A 8 0.16 -1.04 -9.12
C TYR A 8 0.26 -0.47 -7.71
N ILE A 9 -0.87 -0.43 -7.00
CA ILE A 9 -0.92 -0.31 -5.54
C ILE A 9 -0.73 -1.72 -4.97
N VAL A 10 0.31 -1.93 -4.17
CA VAL A 10 0.70 -3.25 -3.66
C VAL A 10 0.94 -3.19 -2.16
N HIS A 11 0.55 -4.24 -1.44
CA HIS A 11 0.91 -4.42 -0.05
C HIS A 11 2.36 -4.91 0.06
N PHE A 12 3.08 -4.51 1.12
CA PHE A 12 4.50 -4.87 1.25
C PHE A 12 4.75 -6.39 1.32
N LYS A 13 3.77 -7.15 1.85
CA LYS A 13 3.81 -8.62 1.86
C LYS A 13 3.68 -9.23 0.45
N GLU A 14 3.02 -8.56 -0.49
CA GLU A 14 3.00 -8.99 -1.89
C GLU A 14 4.40 -8.82 -2.51
N LEU A 15 5.14 -7.79 -2.10
CA LEU A 15 6.53 -7.60 -2.52
C LEU A 15 7.44 -8.69 -1.97
N PHE A 16 7.26 -9.15 -0.73
CA PHE A 16 8.00 -10.31 -0.20
C PHE A 16 7.80 -11.56 -1.08
N ALA A 17 6.55 -11.84 -1.46
CA ALA A 17 6.24 -12.97 -2.31
C ALA A 17 6.87 -12.83 -3.72
N LEU A 18 6.87 -11.62 -4.29
CA LEU A 18 7.54 -11.35 -5.57
C LEU A 18 9.05 -11.57 -5.52
N ASP A 19 9.67 -11.33 -4.36
CA ASP A 19 11.10 -11.55 -4.12
C ASP A 19 11.41 -12.99 -3.64
N GLY A 20 10.44 -13.91 -3.67
CA GLY A 20 10.60 -15.31 -3.26
C GLY A 20 10.75 -15.52 -1.75
N LYS A 21 10.45 -14.50 -0.94
CA LYS A 21 10.49 -14.60 0.54
C LYS A 21 9.16 -15.13 1.08
N PRO A 22 9.17 -15.79 2.26
CA PRO A 22 7.94 -16.16 2.94
C PRO A 22 7.03 -14.94 3.15
N SER A 23 5.78 -15.07 2.73
CA SER A 23 4.77 -14.02 2.84
C SER A 23 3.52 -14.58 3.50
N ASN A 24 3.10 -13.94 4.59
CA ASN A 24 1.87 -14.26 5.31
C ASN A 24 0.79 -13.20 5.00
N LEU A 25 0.53 -12.98 3.71
CA LEU A 25 -0.52 -12.07 3.27
C LEU A 25 -1.88 -12.58 3.78
N SER A 26 -2.60 -11.72 4.48
CA SER A 26 -3.93 -12.00 5.03
C SER A 26 -5.01 -11.22 4.30
N GLU A 27 -6.27 -11.61 4.50
CA GLU A 27 -7.42 -10.89 3.95
C GLU A 27 -7.47 -9.43 4.42
N ASN A 28 -7.13 -9.18 5.70
CA ASN A 28 -7.07 -7.82 6.22
C ASN A 28 -6.02 -6.95 5.50
N ASP A 29 -4.88 -7.52 5.10
CA ASP A 29 -3.86 -6.79 4.33
C ASP A 29 -4.40 -6.34 2.96
N ILE A 30 -5.18 -7.21 2.30
CA ILE A 30 -5.85 -6.94 1.01
C ILE A 30 -6.92 -5.85 1.21
N GLN A 31 -7.75 -6.00 2.23
CA GLN A 31 -8.80 -5.03 2.60
C GLN A 31 -8.24 -3.63 2.86
N ARG A 32 -7.13 -3.53 3.58
CA ARG A 32 -6.46 -2.24 3.84
C ARG A 32 -5.88 -1.63 2.57
N ARG A 33 -5.22 -2.43 1.72
CA ARG A 33 -4.73 -1.98 0.41
C ARG A 33 -5.88 -1.45 -0.46
N ASN A 34 -7.00 -2.15 -0.49
CA ASN A 34 -8.17 -1.78 -1.28
C ASN A 34 -8.81 -0.48 -0.76
N ALA A 35 -8.92 -0.31 0.55
CA ALA A 35 -9.41 0.93 1.16
C ALA A 35 -8.50 2.13 0.84
N ILE A 36 -7.18 1.96 0.90
CA ILE A 36 -6.22 3.00 0.47
C ILE A 36 -6.39 3.32 -1.02
N ALA A 37 -6.54 2.31 -1.89
CA ALA A 37 -6.74 2.54 -3.32
C ALA A 37 -8.03 3.33 -3.61
N LYS A 38 -9.15 3.00 -2.94
CA LYS A 38 -10.41 3.76 -3.07
C LYS A 38 -10.26 5.20 -2.61
N LEU A 39 -9.62 5.46 -1.46
CA LEU A 39 -9.39 6.83 -0.98
C LEU A 39 -8.57 7.66 -1.97
N LEU A 40 -7.53 7.07 -2.56
CA LEU A 40 -6.71 7.76 -3.56
C LEU A 40 -7.49 8.05 -4.86
N GLU A 41 -8.41 7.16 -5.26
CA GLU A 41 -9.31 7.38 -6.39
C GLU A 41 -10.34 8.49 -6.09
N GLU A 42 -10.94 8.48 -4.88
CA GLU A 42 -11.88 9.50 -4.42
C GLU A 42 -11.23 10.90 -4.37
N TRP A 43 -9.94 10.97 -4.06
CA TRP A 43 -9.15 12.22 -4.11
C TRP A 43 -8.68 12.59 -5.52
N GLY A 44 -9.01 11.80 -6.54
CA GLY A 44 -8.64 12.05 -7.93
C GLY A 44 -7.14 11.86 -8.23
N LEU A 45 -6.41 11.14 -7.39
CA LEU A 45 -4.97 10.92 -7.54
C LEU A 45 -4.64 9.74 -8.46
N LEU A 46 -5.58 8.82 -8.66
CA LEU A 46 -5.46 7.68 -9.56
C LEU A 46 -6.83 7.25 -10.07
N LYS A 47 -6.83 6.31 -11.02
CA LYS A 47 -8.04 5.60 -11.47
C LYS A 47 -7.81 4.10 -11.39
N ILE A 48 -8.74 3.39 -10.73
CA ILE A 48 -8.73 1.94 -10.61
C ILE A 48 -9.28 1.35 -11.91
N ILE A 49 -8.49 0.50 -12.57
CA ILE A 49 -8.84 -0.04 -13.89
C ILE A 49 -9.98 -1.08 -13.81
N ASN A 50 -10.09 -1.81 -12.70
CA ASN A 50 -11.08 -2.88 -12.49
C ASN A 50 -11.73 -2.75 -11.10
N PRO A 51 -12.60 -1.76 -10.87
CA PRO A 51 -13.18 -1.49 -9.54
C PRO A 51 -14.01 -2.68 -8.99
N ASP A 52 -14.63 -3.47 -9.87
CA ASP A 52 -15.43 -4.65 -9.50
C ASP A 52 -14.63 -5.72 -8.75
N ARG A 53 -13.31 -5.78 -8.96
CA ARG A 53 -12.42 -6.71 -8.25
C ARG A 53 -12.22 -6.34 -6.77
N ILE A 54 -12.51 -5.10 -6.40
CA ILE A 54 -12.47 -4.65 -5.01
C ILE A 54 -13.81 -4.92 -4.34
N GLY A 55 -14.91 -4.56 -5.00
CA GLY A 55 -16.26 -4.71 -4.45
C GLY A 55 -16.40 -4.12 -3.03
N ASN A 56 -16.96 -4.93 -2.12
CA ASN A 56 -17.11 -4.60 -0.69
C ASN A 56 -15.91 -5.05 0.17
N ASN A 57 -14.84 -5.57 -0.45
CA ASN A 57 -13.67 -6.08 0.25
C ASN A 57 -12.72 -4.94 0.66
N VAL A 58 -13.15 -4.14 1.63
CA VAL A 58 -12.46 -2.94 2.09
C VAL A 58 -12.38 -2.93 3.61
N ALA A 59 -11.23 -2.54 4.15
CA ALA A 59 -11.07 -2.41 5.59
C ALA A 59 -11.81 -1.17 6.10
N PRO A 60 -12.33 -1.19 7.34
CA PRO A 60 -12.87 0.01 7.98
C PRO A 60 -11.84 1.14 8.06
N LEU A 61 -12.28 2.38 7.81
CA LEU A 61 -11.39 3.55 7.76
C LEU A 61 -10.63 3.79 9.08
N HIS A 62 -11.20 3.43 10.23
CA HIS A 62 -10.53 3.57 11.53
C HIS A 62 -9.24 2.74 11.65
N GLN A 63 -9.03 1.74 10.78
CA GLN A 63 -7.79 0.96 10.71
C GLN A 63 -6.68 1.65 9.90
N ILE A 64 -6.96 2.84 9.35
CA ILE A 64 -6.07 3.62 8.50
C ILE A 64 -5.88 5.00 9.13
N LYS A 65 -4.65 5.30 9.54
CA LYS A 65 -4.29 6.62 10.02
C LYS A 65 -3.81 7.47 8.83
N ILE A 66 -4.49 8.58 8.60
CA ILE A 66 -4.08 9.63 7.67
C ILE A 66 -3.59 10.80 8.53
N ILE A 67 -2.44 11.34 8.18
CA ILE A 67 -1.87 12.53 8.81
C ILE A 67 -1.79 13.65 7.79
N SER A 68 -1.93 14.90 8.24
CA SER A 68 -1.77 16.03 7.34
C SER A 68 -0.30 16.25 7.00
N PHE A 69 -0.01 16.82 5.83
CA PHE A 69 1.37 17.05 5.40
C PHE A 69 2.16 17.94 6.38
N LYS A 70 1.49 18.92 6.99
CA LYS A 70 2.07 19.83 7.99
C LYS A 70 2.53 19.12 9.28
N GLU A 71 1.91 17.98 9.63
CA GLU A 71 2.24 17.21 10.84
C GLU A 71 3.32 16.17 10.55
N LYS A 72 3.76 16.00 9.28
CA LYS A 72 4.67 14.92 8.88
C LYS A 72 5.92 14.81 9.76
N ASP A 73 6.50 15.95 10.14
CA ASP A 73 7.74 16.02 10.91
C ASP A 73 7.54 15.69 12.41
N GLU A 74 6.28 15.63 12.87
CA GLU A 74 5.91 15.17 14.22
C GLU A 74 5.81 13.64 14.30
N TRP A 75 5.88 12.94 13.15
CA TRP A 75 5.71 11.49 13.07
C TRP A 75 6.98 10.80 12.59
N ASN A 76 7.35 9.70 13.25
CA ASN A 76 8.35 8.79 12.72
C ASN A 76 7.73 7.87 11.65
N LEU A 77 7.98 8.16 10.37
CA LEU A 77 7.47 7.38 9.24
C LEU A 77 8.32 6.15 8.96
N VAL A 78 7.84 4.97 9.38
CA VAL A 78 8.57 3.70 9.20
C VAL A 78 7.99 2.89 8.05
N ALA A 79 8.78 2.72 6.97
CA ALA A 79 8.43 1.82 5.88
C ALA A 79 8.58 0.35 6.32
N LYS A 80 7.52 -0.44 6.18
CA LYS A 80 7.54 -1.90 6.49
C LYS A 80 8.39 -2.71 5.50
N TYR A 81 8.65 -2.15 4.32
CA TYR A 81 9.55 -2.73 3.34
C TYR A 81 10.15 -1.64 2.46
N ASN A 82 11.43 -1.82 2.13
CA ASN A 82 12.12 -1.04 1.13
C ASN A 82 12.45 -1.97 -0.04
N ILE A 83 12.08 -1.57 -1.26
CA ILE A 83 12.46 -2.31 -2.46
C ILE A 83 13.94 -2.01 -2.73
N GLY A 84 14.79 -3.04 -2.65
CA GLY A 84 16.25 -2.93 -2.81
C GLY A 84 17.02 -3.06 -1.49
N LYS A 85 18.35 -3.07 -1.58
CA LYS A 85 19.21 -3.01 -0.38
C LYS A 85 19.05 -1.64 0.28
N LYS A 86 18.93 -1.59 1.61
CA LYS A 86 19.29 -0.36 2.34
C LYS A 86 20.73 -0.01 1.94
N PRO A 87 21.09 1.26 1.69
CA PRO A 87 22.49 1.66 1.78
C PRO A 87 22.97 1.19 3.15
N ASP A 88 24.06 0.44 3.21
CA ASP A 88 24.57 -0.14 4.46
C ASP A 88 24.59 0.95 5.54
N GLU A 89 23.89 0.70 6.66
CA GLU A 89 24.13 1.41 7.91
C GLU A 89 25.52 0.94 8.36
N THR A 90 26.56 1.70 7.99
CA THR A 90 27.92 1.60 8.53
C THR A 90 27.93 1.77 10.04
#